data_AF-I0UQP6-F1
#
_entry.id   AF-I0UQP6-F1
#
_cell.length_a   1.000
_cell.length_b   1.000
_cell.length_c   1.000
_cell.angle_alpha   90.00
_cell.angle_beta   90.00
_cell.angle_gamma   90.00
#
_symmetry.space_group_name_H-M   'P 1'
#
loop_
_entity.id
_entity.type
_entity.pdbx_description
1 polymer ?
#
loop_
_entity_poly.entity_id
_entity_poly.type
_entity_poly.pdbx_seq_one_letter_code
_entity_poly.pdbx_strand_id
1 'polypeptide(L)'
;MTNEHSGVSRRKLLRTTAIGVPAAGMLAFGSTLVTAPSANAATVKVVDGLWGKETSAGVQRLMNLLYPQAGLVVDGVISSQPSRLKQPGLATFGWEWVPDNQAAGSPTMYWMHKWLGDIRHGLDSSTAKYHITHSFIFALQKHYGIPADGVLDDSSKTIKGLQNEINQWVG
;
A
#
# COMPACT_ATOMS: atom_id res chain seq x y z
N MET A 1 -6.46 -33.81 63.88
CA MET A 1 -7.42 -33.70 62.77
C MET A 1 -7.76 -32.22 62.64
N THR A 2 -7.28 -31.61 61.56
CA THR A 2 -7.38 -30.18 61.20
C THR A 2 -7.46 -30.23 59.66
N ASN A 3 -8.27 -29.50 58.91
CA ASN A 3 -8.76 -28.13 58.99
C ASN A 3 -9.76 -27.96 57.82
N GLU A 4 -10.84 -27.19 57.94
CA GLU A 4 -11.59 -26.69 56.77
C GLU A 4 -12.06 -25.26 57.07
N HIS A 5 -11.18 -24.27 56.85
CA HIS A 5 -11.57 -22.86 56.79
C HIS A 5 -11.52 -22.38 55.35
N SER A 6 -12.63 -21.77 54.95
CA SER A 6 -12.92 -21.10 53.69
C SER A 6 -12.06 -19.87 53.44
N GLY A 7 -11.74 -19.59 52.17
CA GLY A 7 -11.33 -18.24 51.75
C GLY A 7 -10.35 -18.16 50.59
N VAL A 8 -10.89 -17.91 49.39
CA VAL A 8 -10.30 -17.10 48.30
C VAL A 8 -8.92 -17.52 47.76
N SER A 9 -8.90 -17.96 46.49
CA SER A 9 -7.75 -17.74 45.60
C SER A 9 -8.20 -17.24 44.23
N ARG A 10 -8.45 -15.92 44.15
CA ARG A 10 -8.32 -15.18 42.89
C ARG A 10 -6.83 -14.95 42.70
N ARG A 11 -6.16 -15.73 41.85
CA ARG A 11 -4.89 -15.38 41.17
C ARG A 11 -4.35 -16.58 40.36
N LYS A 12 -4.53 -16.55 39.04
CA LYS A 12 -3.48 -16.82 38.04
C LYS A 12 -4.10 -16.93 36.65
N LEU A 13 -4.00 -15.87 35.87
CA LEU A 13 -3.72 -16.02 34.45
C LEU A 13 -2.94 -14.80 33.95
N LEU A 14 -1.66 -14.76 34.32
CA LEU A 14 -0.67 -14.02 33.55
C LEU A 14 -0.12 -15.00 32.50
N ARG A 15 -0.50 -14.80 31.24
CA ARG A 15 0.32 -15.21 30.10
C ARG A 15 0.40 -14.05 29.11
N THR A 16 1.44 -13.27 29.35
CA THR A 16 2.28 -12.59 28.36
C THR A 16 2.39 -13.39 27.05
N THR A 17 2.11 -12.76 25.92
CA THR A 17 3.05 -12.54 24.80
C THR A 17 2.28 -11.93 23.64
N ALA A 18 2.62 -10.68 23.33
CA ALA A 18 2.38 -10.11 22.02
C ALA A 18 3.11 -10.99 21.00
N ILE A 19 2.36 -11.62 20.11
CA ILE A 19 2.90 -12.15 18.87
C ILE A 19 2.16 -11.39 17.78
N GLY A 20 2.71 -10.22 17.46
CA GLY A 20 2.52 -9.65 16.14
C GLY A 20 3.00 -10.70 15.17
N VAL A 21 2.15 -11.06 14.23
CA VAL A 21 2.52 -11.89 13.08
C VAL A 21 3.21 -10.93 12.11
N PRO A 22 4.53 -11.03 11.85
CA PRO A 22 5.04 -10.56 10.58
C PRO A 22 4.41 -11.50 9.55
N ALA A 23 3.56 -10.96 8.68
CA ALA A 23 3.20 -11.68 7.47
C ALA A 23 4.52 -11.92 6.70
N ALA A 24 5.00 -13.15 6.79
CA ALA A 24 6.19 -13.62 6.12
C ALA A 24 5.99 -13.53 4.61
N GLY A 25 6.59 -12.52 3.99
CA GLY A 25 6.82 -12.41 2.56
C GLY A 25 8.32 -12.34 2.29
N MET A 26 9.06 -13.35 2.75
CA MET A 26 10.50 -13.45 2.55
C MET A 26 10.74 -13.87 1.08
N LEU A 27 10.97 -12.90 0.20
CA LEU A 27 11.56 -13.15 -1.11
C LEU A 27 13.06 -12.90 -1.01
N ALA A 28 13.82 -14.00 -0.95
CA ALA A 28 15.27 -13.98 -1.11
C ALA A 28 15.60 -13.62 -2.56
N PHE A 29 15.96 -12.37 -2.83
CA PHE A 29 16.55 -11.98 -4.10
C PHE A 29 18.07 -12.09 -3.98
N GLY A 30 18.62 -12.98 -4.80
CA GLY A 30 20.02 -13.36 -4.83
C GLY A 30 20.95 -12.18 -5.11
N SER A 31 22.12 -12.31 -4.52
CA SER A 31 23.27 -11.42 -4.56
C SER A 31 23.72 -11.06 -5.98
N THR A 32 23.70 -9.77 -6.30
CA THR A 32 24.83 -9.05 -6.93
C THR A 32 24.70 -7.57 -6.58
N LEU A 33 25.52 -7.14 -5.63
CA LEU A 33 25.71 -5.74 -5.25
C LEU A 33 26.77 -5.14 -6.20
N VAL A 34 26.35 -4.26 -7.12
CA VAL A 34 27.27 -3.33 -7.82
C VAL A 34 26.58 -1.97 -7.91
N THR A 35 27.21 -0.97 -7.29
CA THR A 35 26.72 0.40 -7.10
C THR A 35 27.03 1.28 -8.31
N ALA A 36 26.10 2.14 -8.70
CA ALA A 36 26.43 3.53 -9.08
C ALA A 36 25.20 4.46 -8.94
N PRO A 37 25.38 5.73 -8.49
CA PRO A 37 24.35 6.54 -7.86
C PRO A 37 23.61 7.48 -8.82
N SER A 38 22.32 7.72 -8.58
CA SER A 38 21.55 8.78 -9.21
C SER A 38 20.56 9.36 -8.19
N ALA A 39 20.86 10.58 -7.73
CA ALA A 39 20.00 11.52 -7.01
C ALA A 39 19.15 10.98 -5.84
N ASN A 40 19.66 11.21 -4.62
CA ASN A 40 18.85 11.23 -3.41
C ASN A 40 17.64 12.17 -3.59
N ALA A 41 16.45 11.58 -3.62
CA ALA A 41 15.25 12.15 -3.02
C ALA A 41 14.55 11.00 -2.29
N ALA A 42 15.20 10.48 -1.25
CA ALA A 42 14.50 9.73 -0.23
C ALA A 42 13.54 10.70 0.46
N THR A 43 12.30 10.76 0.00
CA THR A 43 11.22 11.38 0.76
C THR A 43 9.93 10.59 0.60
N VAL A 44 9.80 9.53 1.39
CA VAL A 44 8.56 9.35 2.14
C VAL A 44 8.94 9.21 3.61
N LYS A 45 8.57 10.19 4.44
CA LYS A 45 8.58 10.11 5.92
C LYS A 45 7.49 10.99 6.52
N VAL A 46 6.32 11.01 5.88
CA VAL A 46 5.07 11.37 6.53
C VAL A 46 4.06 10.29 6.19
N VAL A 47 3.54 9.63 7.23
CA VAL A 47 2.50 8.62 7.13
C VAL A 47 1.19 9.28 7.56
N ASP A 48 0.73 10.23 6.75
CA ASP A 48 -0.44 11.07 7.02
C ASP A 48 -1.75 10.41 6.56
N GLY A 49 -1.68 9.42 5.67
CA GLY A 49 -2.86 8.82 5.03
C GLY A 49 -3.38 9.60 3.83
N LEU A 50 -2.59 10.55 3.31
CA LEU A 50 -2.88 11.27 2.08
C LEU A 50 -2.02 10.75 0.92
N TRP A 51 -2.68 10.37 -0.16
CA TRP A 51 -2.00 9.95 -1.37
C TRP A 51 -1.77 11.16 -2.26
N GLY A 52 -0.69 11.87 -1.97
CA GLY A 52 -0.20 12.98 -2.78
C GLY A 52 1.04 12.65 -3.62
N LYS A 53 1.73 13.70 -4.08
CA LYS A 53 2.88 13.61 -4.99
C LYS A 53 3.98 12.67 -4.50
N GLU A 54 4.37 12.77 -3.22
CA GLU A 54 5.42 11.93 -2.65
C GLU A 54 5.00 10.45 -2.59
N THR A 55 3.74 10.18 -2.20
CA THR A 55 3.17 8.83 -2.24
C THR A 55 3.15 8.29 -3.66
N SER A 56 2.75 9.08 -4.66
CA SER A 56 2.76 8.69 -6.09
C SER A 56 4.18 8.40 -6.59
N ALA A 57 5.18 9.22 -6.22
CA ALA A 57 6.57 8.98 -6.58
C ALA A 57 7.11 7.71 -5.91
N GLY A 58 6.75 7.48 -4.65
CA GLY A 58 7.05 6.27 -3.91
C GLY A 58 6.47 5.02 -4.57
N VAL A 59 5.20 5.08 -5.00
CA VAL A 59 4.56 4.00 -5.77
C VAL A 59 5.32 3.72 -7.06
N GLN A 60 5.71 4.74 -7.83
CA GLN A 60 6.45 4.55 -9.08
C GLN A 60 7.80 3.86 -8.84
N ARG A 61 8.53 4.26 -7.79
CA ARG A 61 9.77 3.60 -7.37
C ARG A 61 9.53 2.15 -6.95
N LEU A 62 8.50 1.91 -6.13
CA LEU A 62 8.13 0.57 -5.68
C LEU A 62 7.78 -0.34 -6.86
N MET A 63 6.98 0.14 -7.82
CA MET A 63 6.63 -0.62 -9.01
C MET A 63 7.85 -0.91 -9.89
N ASN A 64 8.77 0.04 -10.07
CA ASN A 64 10.04 -0.22 -10.77
C ASN A 64 10.95 -1.21 -10.02
N LEU A 65 10.92 -1.21 -8.68
CA LEU A 65 11.67 -2.16 -7.86
C LEU A 65 11.11 -3.58 -8.02
N LEU A 66 9.79 -3.74 -7.93
CA LEU A 66 9.10 -5.04 -8.04
C LEU A 66 9.05 -5.56 -9.47
N TYR A 67 8.99 -4.66 -10.45
CA TYR A 67 8.91 -4.95 -11.87
C TYR A 67 9.94 -4.11 -12.63
N PRO A 68 11.20 -4.55 -12.75
CA PRO A 68 12.25 -3.80 -13.44
C PRO A 68 11.91 -3.45 -14.91
N GLN A 69 11.06 -4.26 -15.55
CA GLN A 69 10.55 -4.01 -16.89
C GLN A 69 9.48 -2.92 -16.98
N ALA A 70 9.00 -2.39 -15.85
CA ALA A 70 7.95 -1.37 -15.83
C ALA A 70 8.43 -0.04 -16.42
N GLY A 71 9.70 0.33 -16.19
CA GLY A 71 10.33 1.50 -16.78
C GLY A 71 9.58 2.81 -16.49
N LEU A 72 8.93 2.93 -15.34
CA LEU A 72 8.13 4.09 -14.98
C LEU A 72 9.01 5.31 -14.74
N VAL A 73 8.59 6.44 -15.29
CA VAL A 73 9.13 7.75 -14.91
C VAL A 73 8.66 8.08 -13.50
N VAL A 74 9.58 8.53 -12.64
CA VAL A 74 9.27 8.94 -11.26
C VAL A 74 8.98 10.44 -11.23
N ASP A 75 7.81 10.84 -11.70
CA ASP A 75 7.35 12.24 -11.74
C ASP A 75 6.44 12.62 -10.56
N GLY A 76 6.00 11.63 -9.79
CA GLY A 76 5.09 11.80 -8.67
C GLY A 76 3.64 12.08 -9.07
N VAL A 77 3.22 11.71 -10.28
CA VAL A 77 1.85 11.93 -10.77
C VAL A 77 1.20 10.62 -11.23
N ILE A 78 0.01 10.33 -10.72
CA ILE A 78 -0.87 9.32 -11.32
C ILE A 78 -1.70 10.00 -12.41
N SER A 79 -1.29 9.80 -13.66
CA SER A 79 -1.81 10.50 -14.84
C SER A 79 -3.22 10.10 -15.25
N SER A 80 -3.95 11.04 -15.86
CA SER A 80 -5.20 10.86 -16.61
C SER A 80 -6.23 9.93 -15.94
N GLN A 81 -6.63 10.24 -14.71
CA GLN A 81 -7.61 9.47 -13.95
C GLN A 81 -9.01 10.09 -14.03
N PRO A 82 -10.09 9.27 -14.07
CA PRO A 82 -11.45 9.78 -14.17
C PRO A 82 -11.86 10.50 -12.89
N SER A 83 -12.27 11.76 -13.00
CA SER A 83 -12.61 12.63 -11.86
C SER A 83 -13.72 12.08 -10.97
N ARG A 84 -14.64 11.25 -11.50
CA ARG A 84 -15.69 10.57 -10.71
C ARG A 84 -15.14 9.67 -9.58
N LEU A 85 -13.89 9.23 -9.69
CA LEU A 85 -13.25 8.33 -8.72
C LEU A 85 -12.35 9.05 -7.72
N LYS A 86 -12.33 10.38 -7.75
CA LYS A 86 -11.63 11.16 -6.74
C LYS A 86 -12.23 10.90 -5.36
N GLN A 87 -11.37 10.72 -4.38
CA GLN A 87 -11.74 10.52 -2.97
C GLN A 87 -10.93 11.46 -2.07
N PRO A 88 -11.38 11.73 -0.83
CA PRO A 88 -10.73 12.71 0.06
C PRO A 88 -9.23 12.43 0.27
N GLY A 89 -8.89 11.17 0.55
CA GLY A 89 -7.50 10.74 0.73
C GLY A 89 -6.63 10.83 -0.53
N LEU A 90 -7.21 11.04 -1.71
CA LEU A 90 -6.49 11.22 -2.98
C LEU A 90 -6.23 12.71 -3.20
N ALA A 91 -5.09 13.17 -2.68
CA ALA A 91 -4.74 14.58 -2.68
C ALA A 91 -4.66 15.14 -4.12
N THR A 92 -5.09 16.40 -4.29
CA THR A 92 -5.07 17.07 -5.60
C THR A 92 -3.66 17.19 -6.18
N PHE A 93 -2.62 17.26 -5.34
CA PHE A 93 -1.23 17.21 -5.79
C PHE A 93 -0.76 15.76 -5.81
N GLY A 94 -0.44 15.22 -6.98
CA GLY A 94 0.01 13.83 -7.17
C GLY A 94 -0.93 12.96 -8.01
N TRP A 95 -2.07 13.54 -8.41
CA TRP A 95 -3.07 12.94 -9.29
C TRP A 95 -3.47 13.94 -10.36
N GLU A 96 -3.55 13.47 -11.60
CA GLU A 96 -4.14 14.23 -12.70
C GLU A 96 -5.56 13.72 -12.92
N TRP A 97 -6.56 14.54 -12.60
CA TRP A 97 -7.97 14.22 -12.78
C TRP A 97 -8.51 14.85 -14.05
N VAL A 98 -9.14 14.04 -14.90
CA VAL A 98 -9.74 14.45 -16.16
C VAL A 98 -11.20 14.00 -16.23
N PRO A 99 -12.03 14.60 -17.11
CA PRO A 99 -13.36 14.07 -17.40
C PRO A 99 -13.32 12.59 -17.78
N ASP A 100 -14.34 11.84 -17.40
CA ASP A 100 -14.39 10.38 -17.55
C ASP A 100 -14.20 9.87 -18.98
N ASN A 101 -14.66 10.63 -19.97
CA ASN A 101 -14.53 10.32 -21.39
C ASN A 101 -13.15 10.72 -21.97
N GLN A 102 -12.30 11.36 -21.17
CA GLN A 102 -10.93 11.78 -21.53
C GLN A 102 -9.86 11.04 -20.72
N ALA A 103 -10.26 10.17 -19.79
CA ALA A 103 -9.34 9.36 -18.99
C ALA A 103 -8.66 8.30 -19.86
N ALA A 104 -7.38 8.51 -20.13
CA ALA A 104 -6.49 7.58 -20.82
C ALA A 104 -5.81 6.61 -19.85
N GLY A 105 -5.69 6.99 -18.58
CA GLY A 105 -5.08 6.21 -17.52
C GLY A 105 -3.57 6.37 -17.38
N SER A 106 -3.03 5.65 -16.38
CA SER A 106 -1.64 5.73 -15.96
C SER A 106 -0.95 4.37 -16.08
N PRO A 107 0.25 4.30 -16.68
CA PRO A 107 1.11 3.12 -16.62
C PRO A 107 1.41 2.70 -15.17
N THR A 108 1.57 3.65 -14.25
CA THR A 108 1.75 3.37 -12.82
C THR A 108 0.59 2.53 -12.29
N MET A 109 -0.64 2.91 -12.61
CA MET A 109 -1.84 2.21 -12.16
C MET A 109 -1.94 0.80 -12.75
N TYR A 110 -1.56 0.62 -14.02
CA TYR A 110 -1.45 -0.72 -14.62
C TYR A 110 -0.56 -1.65 -13.81
N TRP A 111 0.64 -1.18 -13.41
CA TRP A 111 1.54 -1.99 -12.60
C TRP A 111 1.03 -2.23 -11.19
N MET A 112 0.30 -1.28 -10.59
CA MET A 112 -0.33 -1.53 -9.30
C MET A 112 -1.45 -2.57 -9.39
N HIS A 113 -2.25 -2.57 -10.46
CA HIS A 113 -3.25 -3.63 -10.70
C HIS A 113 -2.59 -5.00 -10.88
N LYS A 114 -1.51 -5.04 -11.66
CA LYS A 114 -0.72 -6.26 -11.86
C LYS A 114 -0.18 -6.77 -10.53
N TRP A 115 0.45 -5.90 -9.73
CA TRP A 115 0.98 -6.20 -8.41
C TRP A 115 -0.05 -6.85 -7.49
N LEU A 116 -1.20 -6.19 -7.30
CA LEU A 116 -2.27 -6.70 -6.43
C LEU A 116 -2.93 -7.98 -6.99
N GLY A 117 -2.94 -8.15 -8.32
CA GLY A 117 -3.42 -9.36 -8.99
C GLY A 117 -2.47 -10.55 -8.81
N ASP A 118 -1.16 -10.33 -8.92
CA ASP A 118 -0.13 -11.37 -8.75
C ASP A 118 -0.13 -11.94 -7.31
N ILE A 119 -0.37 -11.08 -6.31
CA ILE A 119 -0.55 -11.50 -4.91
C ILE A 119 -1.99 -11.93 -4.57
N ARG A 120 -2.86 -12.07 -5.60
CA ARG A 120 -4.20 -12.68 -5.55
C ARG A 120 -5.19 -11.99 -4.61
N HIS A 121 -5.20 -10.66 -4.58
CA HIS A 121 -6.20 -9.89 -3.80
C HIS A 121 -7.54 -9.65 -4.51
N GLY A 122 -7.87 -10.47 -5.51
CA GLY A 122 -9.16 -10.40 -6.22
C GLY A 122 -9.17 -9.41 -7.39
N LEU A 123 -8.00 -8.91 -7.79
CA LEU A 123 -7.81 -8.26 -9.08
C LEU A 123 -7.45 -9.29 -10.15
N ASP A 124 -8.10 -9.17 -11.30
CA ASP A 124 -7.73 -9.90 -12.49
C ASP A 124 -6.49 -9.27 -13.12
N SER A 125 -5.35 -9.97 -13.03
CA SER A 125 -4.08 -9.55 -13.65
C SER A 125 -4.04 -9.75 -15.17
N SER A 126 -5.03 -10.44 -15.76
CA SER A 126 -5.12 -10.66 -17.21
C SER A 126 -5.69 -9.46 -17.97
N THR A 127 -6.48 -8.61 -17.29
CA THR A 127 -7.04 -7.39 -17.89
C THR A 127 -6.15 -6.20 -17.54
N ALA A 128 -5.57 -5.56 -18.56
CA ALA A 128 -4.85 -4.30 -18.37
C ALA A 128 -5.82 -3.20 -17.90
N LYS A 129 -5.56 -2.64 -16.70
CA LYS A 129 -6.36 -1.56 -16.11
C LYS A 129 -5.46 -0.39 -15.77
N TYR A 130 -5.64 0.72 -16.49
CA TYR A 130 -4.84 1.95 -16.31
C TYR A 130 -5.52 2.98 -15.40
N HIS A 131 -6.71 2.67 -14.88
CA HIS A 131 -7.48 3.55 -14.00
C HIS A 131 -7.53 3.00 -12.59
N ILE A 132 -7.58 3.90 -11.60
CA ILE A 132 -8.11 3.57 -10.28
C ILE A 132 -9.53 3.03 -10.46
N THR A 133 -9.91 2.04 -9.67
CA THR A 133 -11.25 1.45 -9.69
C THR A 133 -11.66 1.08 -8.26
N HIS A 134 -12.96 0.88 -8.02
CA HIS A 134 -13.43 0.35 -6.73
C HIS A 134 -12.78 -1.01 -6.41
N SER A 135 -12.66 -1.90 -7.41
CA SER A 135 -11.98 -3.19 -7.23
C SER A 135 -10.52 -3.05 -6.83
N PHE A 136 -9.83 -2.03 -7.33
CA PHE A 136 -8.46 -1.72 -6.93
C PHE A 136 -8.40 -1.27 -5.47
N ILE A 137 -9.27 -0.35 -5.06
CA ILE A 137 -9.32 0.14 -3.68
C ILE A 137 -9.61 -1.01 -2.71
N PHE A 138 -10.57 -1.87 -3.02
CA PHE A 138 -10.88 -3.05 -2.21
C PHE A 138 -9.69 -4.02 -2.11
N ALA A 139 -8.97 -4.24 -3.22
CA ALA A 139 -7.80 -5.11 -3.21
C ALA A 139 -6.65 -4.51 -2.39
N LEU A 140 -6.45 -3.20 -2.46
CA LEU A 140 -5.47 -2.48 -1.66
C LEU A 140 -5.81 -2.51 -0.16
N GLN A 141 -7.09 -2.34 0.20
CA GLN A 141 -7.57 -2.50 1.58
C GLN A 141 -7.33 -3.91 2.09
N LYS A 142 -7.67 -4.92 1.30
CA LYS A 142 -7.44 -6.33 1.62
C LYS A 142 -5.95 -6.62 1.82
N HIS A 143 -5.09 -6.03 0.99
CA HIS A 143 -3.64 -6.19 1.08
C HIS A 143 -3.10 -5.75 2.46
N TYR A 144 -3.54 -4.59 2.95
CA TYR A 144 -3.13 -4.08 4.26
C TYR A 144 -3.97 -4.60 5.44
N GLY A 145 -4.87 -5.58 5.23
CA GLY A 145 -5.71 -6.13 6.29
C GLY A 145 -6.76 -5.16 6.84
N ILE A 146 -7.17 -4.18 6.03
CA ILE A 146 -8.15 -3.15 6.38
C ILE A 146 -9.53 -3.58 5.84
N PRO A 147 -10.63 -3.34 6.58
CA PRO A 147 -11.97 -3.59 6.07
C PRO A 147 -12.18 -2.94 4.70
N ALA A 148 -12.62 -3.74 3.73
CA ALA A 148 -12.78 -3.32 2.35
C ALA A 148 -14.10 -2.56 2.16
N ASP A 149 -14.13 -1.27 2.52
CA ASP A 149 -15.28 -0.37 2.35
C ASP A 149 -15.21 0.49 1.08
N GLY A 150 -14.10 0.44 0.34
CA GLY A 150 -13.91 1.14 -0.92
C GLY A 150 -13.65 2.63 -0.77
N VAL A 151 -13.41 3.11 0.46
CA VAL A 151 -13.23 4.52 0.79
C VAL A 151 -11.78 4.79 1.20
N LEU A 152 -11.19 5.81 0.58
CA LEU A 152 -9.93 6.43 0.98
C LEU A 152 -10.22 7.81 1.57
N ASP A 153 -10.34 7.89 2.89
CA ASP A 153 -10.56 9.14 3.63
C ASP A 153 -9.28 9.98 3.82
N ASP A 154 -9.41 11.21 4.33
CA ASP A 154 -8.29 12.16 4.53
C ASP A 154 -7.22 11.67 5.53
N SER A 155 -7.46 10.57 6.24
CA SER A 155 -6.47 9.93 7.13
C SER A 155 -6.41 8.42 6.91
N SER A 156 -6.56 8.02 5.64
CA SER A 156 -6.86 6.65 5.25
C SER A 156 -5.83 5.68 5.81
N LYS A 157 -6.30 4.72 6.60
CA LYS A 157 -5.45 3.61 7.09
C LYS A 157 -4.83 2.85 5.92
N THR A 158 -5.54 2.76 4.80
CA THR A 158 -5.09 2.08 3.57
C THR A 158 -3.91 2.80 2.96
N ILE A 159 -4.02 4.13 2.85
CA ILE A 159 -2.91 4.94 2.33
C ILE A 159 -1.74 4.92 3.31
N LYS A 160 -1.98 4.92 4.62
CA LYS A 160 -0.90 4.76 5.61
C LYS A 160 -0.18 3.41 5.47
N GLY A 161 -0.91 2.33 5.20
CA GLY A 161 -0.34 1.03 4.87
C GLY A 161 0.59 1.11 3.66
N LEU A 162 0.11 1.75 2.58
CA LEU A 162 0.90 1.99 1.36
C LEU A 162 2.14 2.84 1.61
N GLN A 163 2.01 3.94 2.34
CA GLN A 163 3.14 4.79 2.71
C GLN A 163 4.17 4.02 3.55
N ASN A 164 3.74 3.17 4.48
CA ASN A 164 4.66 2.32 5.25
C ASN A 164 5.40 1.32 4.38
N GLU A 165 4.73 0.67 3.42
CA GLU A 165 5.38 -0.26 2.50
C GLU A 165 6.38 0.46 1.59
N ILE A 166 6.01 1.62 1.05
CA ILE A 166 6.93 2.48 0.31
C ILE A 166 8.14 2.83 1.16
N ASN A 167 7.95 3.28 2.42
CA ASN A 167 9.03 3.62 3.33
C ASN A 167 9.97 2.45 3.60
N GLN A 168 9.43 1.24 3.65
CA GLN A 168 10.20 0.04 3.93
C GLN A 168 11.12 -0.34 2.76
N TRP A 169 10.68 -0.16 1.52
CA TRP A 169 11.37 -0.71 0.35
C TRP A 169 12.08 0.34 -0.50
N VAL A 170 11.60 1.58 -0.51
CA VAL A 170 12.09 2.66 -1.39
C VAL A 170 12.18 4.03 -0.71
N GLY A 171 11.95 4.11 0.61
CA GLY A 171 12.04 5.35 1.40
C GLY A 171 13.40 5.63 2.03
#